data_AF-A0A176S090-F1
#
_entry.id   AF-A0A176S090-F1
#
_cell.length_a   1.000
_cell.length_b   1.000
_cell.length_c   1.000
_cell.angle_alpha   90.00
_cell.angle_beta   90.00
_cell.angle_gamma   90.00
#
_symmetry.space_group_name_H-M   'P 1'
#
loop_
_entity.id
_entity.type
_entity.pdbx_description
1 polymer ?
#
loop_
_entity_poly.entity_id
_entity_poly.type
_entity_poly.pdbx_seq_one_letter_code
_entity_poly.pdbx_strand_id
1 'polypeptide(L)'
;MPVKMVLNKGKVPVKIYTKKVESSALDQLKNIAQLPFVHSHVAAMPDVHTGIGATVGAVIPTKGAIIPAAVGVDIGCGMTATRLSINASQLPDNLKAVRRAIEEAIPVGFAKHKSIRAKNSTIIALDKVLDKQIIGKHPAIAKMLKKTYQTWTQQLGTLGGGNHFIELCLDENQDVWIMLHSGSRGIGNVIGRYFINLA
;
A
#
# COMPACT_ATOMS: atom_id res chain seq x y z
N MET A 1 22.95 -2.09 -4.64
CA MET A 1 23.27 -0.84 -3.92
C MET A 1 24.01 -1.17 -2.64
N PRO A 2 25.17 -0.57 -2.33
CA PRO A 2 25.93 -0.89 -1.13
C PRO A 2 25.31 -0.25 0.13
N VAL A 3 25.51 -0.90 1.28
CA VAL A 3 25.19 -0.33 2.59
C VAL A 3 26.00 0.96 2.80
N LYS A 4 25.34 2.01 3.26
CA LYS A 4 25.95 3.33 3.51
C LYS A 4 26.16 3.61 4.99
N MET A 5 25.31 3.06 5.86
CA MET A 5 25.43 3.18 7.32
C MET A 5 25.00 1.88 7.99
N VAL A 6 25.57 1.58 9.15
CA VAL A 6 25.16 0.45 9.99
C VAL A 6 24.89 0.95 11.41
N LEU A 7 23.71 0.63 11.96
CA LEU A 7 23.40 0.87 13.37
C LEU A 7 23.54 -0.45 14.14
N ASN A 8 24.50 -0.51 15.08
CA ASN A 8 24.75 -1.68 15.93
C ASN A 8 24.22 -1.49 17.36
N LYS A 9 23.18 -0.68 17.54
CA LYS A 9 22.62 -0.37 18.87
C LYS A 9 21.49 -1.34 19.29
N GLY A 10 21.01 -2.19 18.38
CA GLY A 10 19.92 -3.16 18.59
C GLY A 10 20.40 -4.58 18.95
N LYS A 11 19.44 -5.49 19.18
CA LYS A 11 19.71 -6.94 19.24
C LYS A 11 20.21 -7.47 17.90
N VAL A 12 19.75 -6.87 16.82
CA VAL A 12 20.25 -7.08 15.47
C VAL A 12 20.77 -5.77 14.87
N PRO A 13 21.71 -5.81 13.91
CA PRO A 13 22.15 -4.61 13.20
C PRO A 13 21.05 -4.07 12.27
N VAL A 14 21.07 -2.76 12.03
CA VAL A 14 20.30 -2.10 10.97
C VAL A 14 21.24 -1.72 9.83
N LYS A 15 20.98 -2.22 8.62
CA LYS A 15 21.71 -1.87 7.40
C LYS A 15 20.94 -0.80 6.63
N ILE A 16 21.55 0.37 6.45
CA ILE A 16 20.90 1.52 5.82
C ILE A 16 21.57 1.79 4.47
N TYR A 17 20.76 1.90 3.40
CA TYR A 17 21.22 2.04 2.01
C TYR A 17 21.25 3.49 1.51
N THR A 18 21.05 4.47 2.39
CA THR A 18 21.18 5.92 2.14
C THR A 18 22.01 6.60 3.22
N LYS A 19 22.52 7.80 2.94
CA LYS A 19 23.25 8.66 3.90
C LYS A 19 22.34 9.63 4.64
N LYS A 20 21.14 9.90 4.10
CA LYS A 20 20.20 10.89 4.63
C LYS A 20 19.01 10.14 5.18
N VAL A 21 18.81 10.22 6.50
CA VAL A 21 17.69 9.61 7.22
C VAL A 21 17.24 10.59 8.29
N GLU A 22 15.93 10.78 8.41
CA GLU A 22 15.34 11.61 9.46
C GLU A 22 15.66 11.04 10.85
N SER A 23 15.82 11.91 11.86
CA SER A 23 16.11 11.49 13.24
C SER A 23 15.04 10.55 13.79
N SER A 24 13.76 10.87 13.58
CA SER A 24 12.62 10.04 14.00
C SER A 24 12.59 8.67 13.31
N ALA A 25 12.95 8.60 12.03
CA ALA A 25 13.07 7.33 11.30
C ALA A 25 14.21 6.48 11.88
N LEU A 26 15.36 7.09 12.21
CA LEU A 26 16.46 6.40 12.89
C LEU A 26 16.04 5.84 14.25
N ASP A 27 15.23 6.57 15.01
CA ASP A 27 14.75 6.11 16.32
C ASP A 27 13.77 4.94 16.18
N GLN A 28 12.86 4.99 15.20
CA GLN A 28 12.00 3.85 14.88
C GLN A 28 12.82 2.61 14.47
N LEU A 29 13.83 2.77 13.62
CA LEU A 29 14.72 1.68 13.21
C LEU A 29 15.47 1.06 14.40
N LYS A 30 15.98 1.91 15.31
CA LYS A 30 16.64 1.43 16.55
C LYS A 30 15.66 0.64 17.41
N ASN A 31 14.45 1.15 17.61
CA ASN A 31 13.43 0.49 18.44
C ASN A 31 13.05 -0.87 17.85
N ILE A 32 12.81 -0.94 16.53
CA ILE A 32 12.49 -2.18 15.83
C ILE A 32 13.63 -3.20 15.97
N ALA A 33 14.88 -2.76 15.85
CA ALA A 33 16.05 -3.62 16.00
C ALA A 33 16.26 -4.19 17.41
N GLN A 34 15.54 -3.71 18.43
CA GLN A 34 15.54 -4.29 19.78
C GLN A 34 14.56 -5.45 19.95
N LEU A 35 13.59 -5.60 19.04
CA LEU A 35 12.53 -6.58 19.19
C LEU A 35 13.09 -8.01 19.16
N PRO A 36 12.71 -8.88 20.13
CA PRO A 36 13.34 -10.19 20.33
C PRO A 36 13.11 -11.18 19.17
N PHE A 37 12.08 -10.95 18.37
CA PHE A 37 11.69 -11.81 17.25
C PHE A 37 12.21 -11.32 15.89
N VAL A 38 12.91 -10.18 15.84
CA VAL A 38 13.55 -9.72 14.59
C VAL A 38 14.77 -10.59 14.30
N HIS A 39 14.88 -11.06 13.07
CA HIS A 39 15.83 -12.06 12.66
C HIS A 39 16.97 -11.48 11.81
N SER A 40 18.22 -11.84 12.12
CA SER A 40 19.42 -11.46 11.35
C SER A 40 19.72 -9.95 11.34
N HIS A 41 18.91 -9.12 10.68
CA HIS A 41 19.10 -7.67 10.55
C HIS A 41 17.84 -6.98 10.02
N VAL A 42 17.73 -5.68 10.30
CA VAL A 42 16.76 -4.79 9.63
C VAL A 42 17.44 -4.14 8.43
N ALA A 43 16.74 -3.96 7.32
CA ALA A 43 17.24 -3.24 6.15
C ALA A 43 16.40 -1.98 5.89
N ALA A 44 17.03 -0.81 5.90
CA ALA A 44 16.39 0.47 5.59
C ALA A 44 16.77 0.94 4.19
N MET A 45 15.78 0.98 3.30
CA MET A 45 15.90 1.33 1.89
C MET A 45 16.18 2.84 1.71
N PRO A 46 16.59 3.28 0.50
CA PRO A 46 16.97 4.68 0.28
C PRO A 46 15.85 5.71 0.48
N ASP A 47 14.60 5.28 0.36
CA ASP A 47 13.36 6.05 0.56
C ASP A 47 12.85 6.00 2.01
N VAL A 48 13.67 5.51 2.95
CA VAL A 48 13.32 5.39 4.36
C VAL A 48 12.92 6.74 4.97
N HIS A 49 11.78 6.76 5.65
CA HIS A 49 11.27 7.93 6.36
C HIS A 49 10.36 7.51 7.51
N THR A 50 9.99 8.49 8.34
CA THR A 50 9.16 8.25 9.52
C THR A 50 7.77 7.74 9.12
N GLY A 51 7.35 6.61 9.68
CA GLY A 51 6.00 6.08 9.47
C GLY A 51 5.12 6.14 10.71
N ILE A 52 3.85 5.77 10.56
CA ILE A 52 2.91 5.64 11.67
C ILE A 52 3.08 4.25 12.28
N GLY A 53 3.72 4.16 13.44
CA GLY A 53 3.97 2.92 14.17
C GLY A 53 5.27 2.21 13.80
N ALA A 54 5.57 2.06 12.51
CA ALA A 54 6.84 1.51 12.02
C ALA A 54 7.44 2.37 10.90
N THR A 55 8.75 2.26 10.68
CA THR A 55 9.47 3.01 9.64
C THR A 55 9.03 2.58 8.24
N VAL A 56 8.73 3.54 7.36
CA VAL A 56 8.46 3.26 5.94
C VAL A 56 9.78 3.02 5.21
N GLY A 57 9.78 2.18 4.19
CA GLY A 57 11.01 1.83 3.45
C GLY A 57 11.92 0.88 4.24
N ALA A 58 11.38 0.08 5.17
CA ALA A 58 12.14 -0.89 5.94
C ALA A 58 11.70 -2.33 5.63
N VAL A 59 12.68 -3.25 5.58
CA VAL A 59 12.46 -4.70 5.55
C VAL A 59 12.83 -5.25 6.92
N ILE A 60 11.84 -5.86 7.58
CA ILE A 60 11.91 -6.32 8.97
C ILE A 60 11.60 -7.81 9.00
N PRO A 61 12.59 -8.68 8.81
CA PRO A 61 12.39 -10.12 8.92
C PRO A 61 12.10 -10.52 10.37
N THR A 62 11.04 -11.30 10.58
CA THR A 62 10.63 -11.78 11.91
C THR A 62 10.58 -13.30 11.95
N LYS A 63 10.73 -13.88 13.16
CA LYS A 63 10.52 -15.30 13.44
C LYS A 63 9.36 -15.45 14.42
N GLY A 64 8.32 -16.18 14.01
CA GLY A 64 7.17 -16.50 14.88
C GLY A 64 6.32 -15.30 15.31
N ALA A 65 6.46 -14.15 14.65
CA ALA A 65 5.74 -12.92 15.00
C ALA A 65 5.38 -12.11 13.75
N ILE A 66 4.28 -11.35 13.82
CA ILE A 66 3.85 -10.38 12.82
C ILE A 66 3.80 -9.02 13.51
N ILE A 67 4.23 -7.96 12.81
CA ILE A 67 4.13 -6.58 13.28
C ILE A 67 3.11 -5.86 12.38
N PRO A 68 1.83 -5.72 12.77
CA PRO A 68 0.82 -5.10 11.92
C PRO A 68 1.19 -3.68 11.47
N ALA A 69 1.81 -2.89 12.35
CA ALA A 69 2.26 -1.54 12.01
C ALA A 69 3.35 -1.51 10.91
N ALA A 70 4.15 -2.56 10.78
CA ALA A 70 5.15 -2.69 9.71
C ALA A 70 4.55 -3.11 8.36
N VAL A 71 3.37 -3.74 8.37
CA VAL A 71 2.60 -4.00 7.14
C VAL A 71 1.93 -2.72 6.65
N GLY A 72 1.48 -1.87 7.59
CA GLY A 72 0.80 -0.63 7.30
C GLY A 72 -0.72 -0.78 7.17
N VAL A 73 -1.42 0.37 7.12
CA VAL A 73 -2.88 0.39 7.09
C VAL A 73 -3.46 0.24 5.69
N ASP A 74 -2.75 0.64 4.64
CA ASP A 74 -3.16 0.35 3.27
C ASP A 74 -2.54 -0.96 2.81
N ILE A 75 -3.10 -2.06 3.33
CA ILE A 75 -2.58 -3.42 3.11
C ILE A 75 -2.55 -3.72 1.61
N GLY A 76 -1.40 -4.16 1.09
CA GLY A 76 -1.25 -4.44 -0.33
C GLY A 76 -1.31 -3.21 -1.23
N CYS A 77 -1.10 -2.00 -0.68
CA CYS A 77 -0.78 -0.84 -1.50
C CYS A 77 0.46 -1.15 -2.35
N GLY A 78 0.36 -0.91 -3.64
CA GLY A 78 1.39 -1.29 -4.58
C GLY A 78 1.16 -0.72 -5.96
N MET A 79 2.17 -0.92 -6.81
CA MET A 79 2.16 -0.41 -8.17
C MET A 79 2.07 -1.56 -9.16
N THR A 80 1.35 -1.33 -10.24
CA THR A 80 1.38 -2.16 -11.44
C THR A 80 1.55 -1.26 -12.65
N ALA A 81 2.25 -1.73 -13.67
CA ALA A 81 2.44 -1.00 -14.92
C ALA A 81 2.16 -1.92 -16.10
N THR A 82 1.40 -1.42 -17.07
CA THR A 82 1.06 -2.15 -18.29
C THR A 82 1.54 -1.35 -19.48
N ARG A 83 2.41 -1.96 -20.30
CA ARG A 83 2.82 -1.40 -21.59
C ARG A 83 1.66 -1.46 -22.57
N LEU A 84 1.41 -0.37 -23.28
CA LEU A 84 0.43 -0.29 -24.35
C LEU A 84 1.06 -0.69 -25.68
N SER A 85 0.22 -0.96 -26.67
CA SER A 85 0.65 -1.25 -28.05
C SER A 85 0.90 0.02 -28.87
N ILE A 86 1.21 1.15 -28.22
CA ILE A 86 1.42 2.44 -28.87
C ILE A 86 2.72 3.08 -28.37
N ASN A 87 3.30 3.91 -29.22
CA ASN A 87 4.47 4.73 -28.93
C ASN A 87 4.08 6.19 -28.68
N ALA A 88 4.99 6.98 -28.13
CA ALA A 88 4.82 8.41 -27.86
C ALA A 88 4.31 9.20 -29.09
N SER A 89 4.80 8.89 -30.29
CA SER A 89 4.38 9.57 -31.52
C SER A 89 2.92 9.33 -31.92
N GLN A 90 2.25 8.34 -31.30
CA GLN A 90 0.84 8.03 -31.51
C GLN A 90 -0.07 8.65 -30.44
N LEU A 91 0.51 9.31 -29.42
CA LEU A 91 -0.27 10.07 -28.45
C LEU A 91 -0.79 11.37 -29.08
N PRO A 92 -1.99 11.82 -28.70
CA PRO A 92 -2.46 13.14 -29.10
C PRO A 92 -1.65 14.23 -28.39
N ASP A 93 -1.58 15.42 -29.01
CA ASP A 93 -0.92 16.60 -28.41
C ASP A 93 -1.49 16.99 -27.04
N ASN A 94 -2.75 16.61 -26.77
CA ASN A 94 -3.45 16.92 -25.53
C ASN A 94 -4.12 15.67 -24.93
N LEU A 95 -3.71 15.32 -23.70
CA LEU A 95 -4.23 14.18 -22.94
C LEU A 95 -5.51 14.46 -22.14
N LYS A 96 -6.11 15.66 -22.27
CA LYS A 96 -7.33 16.04 -21.53
C LYS A 96 -8.48 15.05 -21.72
N ALA A 97 -8.68 14.57 -22.94
CA ALA A 97 -9.73 13.58 -23.23
C ALA A 97 -9.44 12.24 -22.55
N VAL A 98 -8.19 11.79 -22.55
CA VAL A 98 -7.77 10.54 -21.89
C VAL A 98 -7.95 10.65 -20.38
N ARG A 99 -7.45 11.73 -19.78
CA ARG A 99 -7.63 12.02 -18.35
C ARG A 99 -9.11 12.01 -17.97
N ARG A 100 -9.96 12.70 -18.75
CA ARG A 100 -11.40 12.76 -18.49
C ARG A 100 -12.05 11.38 -18.56
N ALA A 101 -11.70 10.57 -19.56
CA ALA A 101 -12.21 9.21 -19.67
C ALA A 101 -11.82 8.33 -18.47
N ILE A 102 -10.58 8.48 -17.96
CA ILE A 102 -10.13 7.79 -16.75
C ILE A 102 -10.94 8.24 -15.53
N GLU A 103 -11.09 9.55 -15.30
CA GLU A 103 -11.83 10.09 -14.16
C GLU A 103 -13.34 9.75 -14.20
N GLU A 104 -13.93 9.64 -15.39
CA GLU A 104 -15.30 9.19 -15.57
C GLU A 104 -15.47 7.68 -15.27
N ALA A 105 -14.48 6.87 -15.61
CA ALA A 105 -14.51 5.42 -15.38
C ALA A 105 -14.11 5.00 -13.97
N ILE A 106 -13.20 5.75 -13.33
CA ILE A 106 -12.53 5.37 -12.09
C ILE A 106 -12.70 6.51 -11.07
N PRO A 107 -13.55 6.34 -10.05
CA PRO A 107 -13.69 7.30 -8.96
C PRO A 107 -12.36 7.54 -8.24
N VAL A 108 -12.03 8.81 -8.01
CA VAL A 108 -10.79 9.26 -7.38
C VAL A 108 -11.04 9.84 -5.98
N GLY A 109 -9.98 9.94 -5.17
CA GLY A 109 -10.06 10.46 -3.81
C GLY A 109 -10.91 9.57 -2.90
N PHE A 110 -11.79 10.19 -2.11
CA PHE A 110 -12.69 9.47 -1.20
C PHE A 110 -13.99 8.99 -1.86
N ALA A 111 -14.13 9.19 -3.18
CA ALA A 111 -15.30 8.75 -3.92
C ALA A 111 -15.36 7.22 -4.06
N LYS A 112 -16.56 6.72 -4.30
CA LYS A 112 -16.82 5.31 -4.61
C LYS A 112 -17.88 5.20 -5.70
N HIS A 113 -17.99 4.03 -6.33
CA HIS A 113 -19.02 3.80 -7.32
C HIS A 113 -20.43 3.91 -6.71
N LYS A 114 -21.37 4.50 -7.46
CA LYS A 114 -22.78 4.63 -7.02
C LYS A 114 -23.46 3.26 -6.88
N SER A 115 -23.09 2.32 -7.75
CA SER A 115 -23.52 0.93 -7.75
C SER A 115 -22.31 -0.01 -7.77
N ILE A 116 -22.51 -1.28 -7.47
CA ILE A 116 -21.46 -2.30 -7.53
C ILE A 116 -21.05 -2.51 -9.00
N ARG A 117 -19.77 -2.25 -9.32
CA ARG A 117 -19.22 -2.41 -10.69
C ARG A 117 -18.35 -3.65 -10.85
N ALA A 118 -17.84 -4.20 -9.75
CA ALA A 118 -17.02 -5.40 -9.77
C ALA A 118 -17.83 -6.63 -10.20
N LYS A 119 -17.16 -7.60 -10.83
CA LYS A 119 -17.78 -8.87 -11.21
C LYS A 119 -18.30 -9.59 -9.97
N ASN A 120 -19.47 -10.21 -10.07
CA ASN A 120 -20.08 -10.94 -8.96
C ASN A 120 -19.17 -12.06 -8.43
N SER A 121 -18.43 -12.73 -9.32
CA SER A 121 -17.44 -13.75 -8.94
C SER A 121 -16.31 -13.20 -8.05
N THR A 122 -15.81 -12.00 -8.36
CA THR A 122 -14.80 -11.31 -7.55
C THR A 122 -15.35 -10.99 -6.15
N ILE A 123 -16.60 -10.53 -6.08
CA ILE A 123 -17.25 -10.19 -4.81
C ILE A 123 -17.42 -11.45 -3.95
N ILE A 124 -17.98 -12.53 -4.51
CA ILE A 124 -18.16 -13.80 -3.79
C ILE A 124 -16.84 -14.34 -3.25
N ALA A 125 -15.78 -14.29 -4.06
CA ALA A 125 -14.46 -14.76 -3.65
C ALA A 125 -13.90 -13.96 -2.48
N LEU A 126 -13.98 -12.63 -2.54
CA LEU A 126 -13.50 -11.74 -1.48
C LEU A 126 -14.37 -11.82 -0.22
N ASP A 127 -15.70 -11.87 -0.39
CA ASP A 127 -16.66 -11.93 0.71
C ASP A 127 -16.48 -13.21 1.53
N LYS A 128 -16.23 -14.35 0.88
CA LYS A 128 -15.92 -15.61 1.59
C LYS A 128 -14.73 -15.47 2.55
N VAL A 129 -13.72 -14.67 2.20
CA VAL A 129 -12.54 -14.43 3.05
C VAL A 129 -12.83 -13.35 4.07
N LEU A 130 -13.32 -12.20 3.63
CA LEU A 130 -13.59 -11.04 4.48
C LEU A 130 -14.62 -11.36 5.55
N ASP A 131 -15.77 -11.93 5.17
CA ASP A 131 -16.86 -12.25 6.09
C ASP A 131 -16.47 -13.40 7.02
N LYS A 132 -16.12 -14.57 6.47
CA LYS A 132 -15.95 -15.77 7.30
C LYS A 132 -14.64 -15.82 8.09
N GLN A 133 -13.55 -15.29 7.52
CA GLN A 133 -12.23 -15.49 8.12
C GLN A 133 -11.74 -14.28 8.91
N ILE A 134 -12.16 -13.06 8.53
CA ILE A 134 -11.69 -11.82 9.16
C ILE A 134 -12.80 -11.22 10.03
N ILE A 135 -13.90 -10.77 9.45
CA ILE A 135 -14.98 -10.07 10.16
C ILE A 135 -15.70 -11.01 11.12
N GLY A 136 -15.93 -12.27 10.74
CA GLY A 136 -16.56 -13.27 11.60
C GLY A 136 -15.74 -13.58 12.86
N LYS A 137 -14.40 -13.55 12.75
CA LYS A 137 -13.48 -13.69 13.91
C LYS A 137 -13.28 -12.39 14.67
N HIS A 138 -13.42 -11.25 14.00
CA HIS A 138 -13.19 -9.91 14.54
C HIS A 138 -14.34 -8.95 14.22
N PRO A 139 -15.54 -9.14 14.84
CA PRO A 139 -16.74 -8.37 14.48
C PRO A 139 -16.62 -6.85 14.69
N ALA A 140 -15.69 -6.42 15.53
CA ALA A 140 -15.41 -5.00 15.75
C ALA A 140 -14.95 -4.27 14.48
N ILE A 141 -14.31 -4.96 13.52
CA ILE A 141 -13.88 -4.39 12.24
C ILE A 141 -15.09 -3.84 11.46
N ALA A 142 -16.21 -4.57 11.44
CA ALA A 142 -17.42 -4.14 10.74
C ALA A 142 -18.05 -2.86 11.34
N LYS A 143 -17.75 -2.56 12.61
CA LYS A 143 -18.19 -1.33 13.28
C LYS A 143 -17.32 -0.11 12.93
N MET A 144 -16.10 -0.34 12.44
CA MET A 144 -15.17 0.73 12.03
C MET A 144 -15.46 1.26 10.62
N LEU A 145 -16.27 0.55 9.82
CA LEU A 145 -16.64 0.95 8.46
C LEU A 145 -18.17 0.96 8.29
N LYS A 146 -18.74 2.15 8.11
CA LYS A 146 -20.19 2.31 7.91
C LYS A 146 -20.65 1.53 6.68
N LYS A 147 -21.70 0.71 6.86
CA LYS A 147 -22.23 -0.19 5.82
C LYS A 147 -21.11 -1.02 5.17
N THR A 148 -20.32 -1.72 5.99
CA THR A 148 -19.09 -2.42 5.57
C THR A 148 -19.22 -3.12 4.22
N TYR A 149 -20.19 -4.05 4.07
CA TYR A 149 -20.39 -4.80 2.82
C TYR A 149 -20.60 -3.90 1.60
N GLN A 150 -21.53 -2.95 1.70
CA GLN A 150 -21.81 -2.00 0.62
C GLN A 150 -20.60 -1.11 0.31
N THR A 151 -19.88 -0.67 1.33
CA THR A 151 -18.77 0.27 1.16
C THR A 151 -17.58 -0.41 0.48
N TRP A 152 -17.14 -1.59 0.93
CA TRP A 152 -15.98 -2.24 0.30
C TRP A 152 -16.29 -2.69 -1.13
N THR A 153 -17.50 -3.20 -1.40
CA THR A 153 -17.91 -3.61 -2.76
C THR A 153 -17.99 -2.43 -3.73
N GLN A 154 -18.45 -1.26 -3.28
CA GLN A 154 -18.48 -0.02 -4.09
C GLN A 154 -17.10 0.63 -4.26
N GLN A 155 -16.14 0.29 -3.39
CA GLN A 155 -14.75 0.76 -3.47
C GLN A 155 -13.87 -0.12 -4.36
N LEU A 156 -14.33 -1.30 -4.78
CA LEU A 156 -13.63 -2.08 -5.79
C LEU A 156 -13.57 -1.32 -7.12
N GLY A 157 -12.37 -1.21 -7.69
CA GLY A 157 -12.15 -0.48 -8.94
C GLY A 157 -12.21 1.03 -8.79
N THR A 158 -11.81 1.56 -7.63
CA THR A 158 -11.62 3.00 -7.41
C THR A 158 -10.15 3.31 -7.13
N LEU A 159 -9.73 4.55 -7.41
CA LEU A 159 -8.34 4.95 -7.25
C LEU A 159 -7.96 5.23 -5.80
N GLY A 160 -8.86 5.75 -4.98
CA GLY A 160 -8.55 6.27 -3.64
C GLY A 160 -7.83 7.63 -3.64
N GLY A 161 -7.40 8.07 -2.46
CA GLY A 161 -6.72 9.36 -2.25
C GLY A 161 -5.32 9.20 -1.62
N GLY A 162 -4.70 10.31 -1.22
CA GLY A 162 -3.32 10.29 -0.74
C GLY A 162 -2.34 10.21 -1.91
N ASN A 163 -1.43 9.23 -1.89
CA ASN A 163 -0.41 9.05 -2.92
C ASN A 163 -0.82 8.10 -4.06
N HIS A 164 -2.10 7.72 -4.16
CA HIS A 164 -2.61 6.87 -5.24
C HIS A 164 -2.81 7.65 -6.53
N PHE A 165 -2.36 7.08 -7.65
CA PHE A 165 -2.38 7.74 -8.95
C PHE A 165 -2.56 6.75 -10.10
N ILE A 166 -3.01 7.29 -11.24
CA ILE A 166 -2.91 6.66 -12.55
C ILE A 166 -2.07 7.60 -13.41
N GLU A 167 -1.00 7.08 -14.00
CA GLU A 167 -0.05 7.89 -14.75
C GLU A 167 0.24 7.25 -16.11
N LEU A 168 0.31 8.08 -17.14
CA LEU A 168 0.86 7.71 -18.44
C LEU A 168 2.35 8.04 -18.43
N CYS A 169 3.17 7.03 -18.66
CA CYS A 169 4.63 7.15 -18.71
C CYS A 169 5.15 6.77 -20.09
N LEU A 170 6.32 7.30 -20.43
CA LEU A 170 7.12 6.83 -21.56
C LEU A 170 8.36 6.14 -21.00
N ASP A 171 8.76 5.02 -21.61
CA ASP A 171 10.06 4.42 -21.32
C ASP A 171 11.16 4.96 -22.25
N GLU A 172 12.37 4.43 -22.09
CA GLU A 172 13.55 4.82 -22.87
C GLU A 172 13.39 4.56 -24.39
N ASN A 173 12.50 3.65 -24.78
CA ASN A 173 12.17 3.33 -26.17
C ASN A 173 10.96 4.12 -26.69
N GLN A 174 10.44 5.07 -25.90
CA GLN A 174 9.21 5.81 -26.18
C GLN A 174 7.94 4.93 -26.19
N ASP A 175 7.98 3.70 -25.69
CA ASP A 175 6.78 2.89 -25.52
C ASP A 175 5.91 3.52 -24.43
N VAL A 176 4.59 3.54 -24.63
CA VAL A 176 3.65 4.13 -23.67
C VAL A 176 3.26 3.10 -22.63
N TRP A 177 3.28 3.51 -21.36
CA TRP A 177 2.87 2.70 -20.22
C TRP A 177 1.74 3.38 -19.45
N ILE A 178 0.82 2.59 -18.91
CA ILE A 178 -0.09 3.03 -17.84
C ILE A 178 0.38 2.43 -16.53
N MET A 179 0.76 3.29 -15.59
CA MET A 179 1.10 2.93 -14.22
C MET A 179 -0.08 3.22 -13.30
N LEU A 180 -0.39 2.26 -12.43
CA LEU A 180 -1.42 2.36 -11.42
C LEU A 180 -0.78 2.14 -10.06
N HIS A 181 -0.94 3.12 -9.16
CA HIS A 181 -0.64 3.00 -7.74
C HIS A 181 -1.94 3.05 -6.95
N SER A 182 -2.30 1.95 -6.29
CA SER A 182 -3.50 1.83 -5.47
C SER A 182 -3.32 0.69 -4.46
N GLY A 183 -4.38 0.35 -3.72
CA GLY A 183 -4.33 -0.58 -2.60
C GLY A 183 -5.71 -1.02 -2.13
N SER A 184 -5.81 -1.39 -0.86
CA SER A 184 -6.98 -2.05 -0.25
C SER A 184 -8.19 -1.17 0.09
N ARG A 185 -8.06 0.15 -0.06
CA ARG A 185 -9.11 1.15 0.21
C ARG A 185 -9.53 1.11 1.69
N GLY A 186 -10.78 1.50 1.98
CA GLY A 186 -11.28 1.62 3.33
C GLY A 186 -11.27 0.30 4.12
N ILE A 187 -11.51 -0.83 3.45
CA ILE A 187 -11.58 -2.13 4.13
C ILE A 187 -10.22 -2.57 4.68
N GLY A 188 -9.13 -2.42 3.92
CA GLY A 188 -7.80 -2.73 4.46
C GLY A 188 -7.36 -1.73 5.52
N ASN A 189 -7.72 -0.44 5.38
CA ASN A 189 -7.46 0.56 6.42
C ASN A 189 -8.05 0.16 7.78
N VAL A 190 -9.32 -0.25 7.82
CA VAL A 190 -9.96 -0.63 9.09
C VAL A 190 -9.41 -1.94 9.65
N ILE A 191 -9.06 -2.92 8.80
CA ILE A 191 -8.40 -4.16 9.20
C ILE A 191 -7.03 -3.85 9.81
N GLY A 192 -6.20 -3.08 9.11
CA GLY A 192 -4.86 -2.69 9.57
C GLY A 192 -4.91 -1.95 10.90
N ARG A 193 -5.77 -0.92 11.02
CA ARG A 193 -5.95 -0.17 12.27
C ARG A 193 -6.43 -1.04 13.41
N TYR A 194 -7.35 -1.97 13.16
CA TYR A 194 -7.83 -2.88 14.18
C TYR A 194 -6.70 -3.73 14.76
N PHE A 195 -5.90 -4.38 13.91
CA PHE A 195 -4.81 -5.23 14.37
C PHE A 195 -3.61 -4.46 14.95
N ILE A 196 -3.38 -3.22 14.48
CA ILE A 196 -2.40 -2.32 15.11
C ILE A 196 -2.81 -1.98 16.54
N ASN A 197 -4.10 -1.73 16.79
CA ASN A 197 -4.59 -1.39 18.14
C ASN A 197 -4.72 -2.62 19.07
N LEU A 198 -4.83 -3.81 18.49
CA LEU A 198 -4.98 -5.07 19.24
C LEU A 198 -3.62 -5.63 19.73
N ALA A 199 -2.55 -5.37 18.98
CA ALA A 199 -1.20 -5.85 19.24
C ALA A 199 -0.49 -5.01 20.30
#